data_AF-A0A4Q4VAH4-F1
#
_entry.id   AF-A0A4Q4VAH4-F1
#
_cell.length_a   1.000
_cell.length_b   1.000
_cell.length_c   1.000
_cell.angle_alpha   90.00
_cell.angle_beta   90.00
_cell.angle_gamma   90.00
#
_symmetry.space_group_name_H-M   'P 1'
#
loop_
_entity.id
_entity.type
_entity.pdbx_description
1 polymer ?
#
loop_
_entity_poly.entity_id
_entity_poly.type
_entity_poly.pdbx_seq_one_letter_code
_entity_poly.pdbx_strand_id
1 'polypeptide(L)'
;MHQNAASFIAVGASLMLGTLLPSVNASPLAGEPLKLYRDLLKRDPPSALPQSATEEELRWQPSLDFDTDGCYNTPAIDANGNVAEGLDHNYTGGADDCRDESDLDNNNVYVRTRCNNGWCAHLYDYYFEKDVAVQHVIDVGGHRHDWEHIAVFVQDGALRVVAASAHGDYDTKSVEEVRMDGDHPKIVYHKDGGSTHAFRFANEADDGIENHKGVWFRGALVNWDGFPGSTRDILVNHDFGSASFALKDDNFKAQLDYARNDLVPGFDSGVDA
;
A
#
# COMPACT_ATOMS: atom_id res chain seq x y z
N MET A 1 -19.31 -77.55 71.06
CA MET A 1 -20.41 -76.59 71.32
C MET A 1 -19.97 -75.23 70.80
N HIS A 2 -20.74 -74.68 69.85
CA HIS A 2 -20.96 -73.24 69.59
C HIS A 2 -19.77 -72.26 69.71
N GLN A 3 -19.31 -71.67 68.61
CA GLN A 3 -19.86 -70.42 68.04
C GLN A 3 -19.05 -69.89 66.84
N ASN A 4 -19.76 -69.78 65.71
CA ASN A 4 -19.70 -68.80 64.62
C ASN A 4 -18.41 -68.00 64.36
N ALA A 5 -17.75 -68.34 63.25
CA ALA A 5 -16.94 -67.43 62.48
C ALA A 5 -17.82 -66.62 61.51
N ALA A 6 -17.74 -65.30 61.57
CA ALA A 6 -18.17 -64.41 60.49
C ALA A 6 -17.05 -63.39 60.28
N SER A 7 -16.24 -63.60 59.25
CA SER A 7 -15.27 -62.61 58.76
C SER A 7 -15.76 -62.18 57.38
N PHE A 8 -16.30 -60.96 57.30
CA PHE A 8 -16.67 -60.34 56.04
C PHE A 8 -15.40 -59.87 55.33
N ILE A 9 -15.02 -60.56 54.25
CA ILE A 9 -14.05 -60.04 53.29
C ILE A 9 -14.81 -59.10 52.35
N ALA A 10 -14.66 -57.80 52.54
CA ALA A 10 -15.08 -56.81 51.57
C ALA A 10 -14.10 -56.83 50.39
N VAL A 11 -14.48 -57.50 49.29
CA VAL A 11 -13.79 -57.37 48.01
C VAL A 11 -14.21 -56.05 47.39
N GLY A 12 -13.43 -55.00 47.61
CA GLY A 12 -13.57 -53.73 46.91
C GLY A 12 -13.10 -53.90 45.46
N ALA A 13 -14.04 -54.15 44.54
CA ALA A 13 -13.78 -54.02 43.11
C ALA A 13 -13.65 -52.54 42.77
N SER A 14 -12.42 -52.02 42.75
CA SER A 14 -12.14 -50.71 42.14
C SER A 14 -12.27 -50.85 40.63
N LEU A 15 -13.41 -50.45 40.08
CA LEU A 15 -13.53 -50.17 38.65
C LEU A 15 -12.69 -48.91 38.37
N MET A 16 -11.46 -49.10 37.89
CA MET A 16 -10.71 -48.03 37.25
C MET A 16 -11.42 -47.68 35.94
N LEU A 17 -12.27 -46.66 35.97
CA LEU A 17 -12.76 -46.01 34.76
C LEU A 17 -11.57 -45.26 34.16
N GLY A 18 -10.82 -45.92 33.28
CA GLY A 18 -9.77 -45.28 32.50
C GLY A 18 -10.40 -44.25 31.58
N THR A 19 -10.38 -42.98 31.98
CA THR A 19 -10.64 -41.86 31.07
C THR A 19 -9.47 -41.78 30.10
N LEU A 20 -9.61 -42.40 28.94
CA LEU A 20 -8.78 -42.10 27.77
C LEU A 20 -9.10 -40.66 27.36
N LEU A 21 -8.36 -39.70 27.91
CA LEU A 21 -8.26 -38.38 27.33
C LEU A 21 -7.50 -38.53 26.01
N PRO A 22 -8.10 -38.24 24.84
CA PRO A 22 -7.32 -38.17 23.62
C PRO A 22 -6.27 -37.07 23.83
N SER A 23 -5.00 -37.46 23.90
CA SER A 23 -3.88 -36.54 23.84
C SER A 23 -3.82 -36.07 22.39
N VAL A 24 -4.45 -34.92 22.13
CA VAL A 24 -4.30 -34.23 20.85
C VAL A 24 -2.89 -33.64 20.86
N ASN A 25 -1.92 -34.39 20.34
CA ASN A 25 -0.61 -33.84 20.05
C ASN A 25 -0.76 -32.94 18.82
N ALA A 26 -1.10 -31.67 19.05
CA ALA A 26 -0.95 -30.64 18.04
C ALA A 26 0.54 -30.51 17.71
N SER A 27 0.97 -31.22 16.66
CA SER A 27 2.32 -31.03 16.13
C SER A 27 2.30 -29.73 15.35
N PRO A 28 3.18 -28.76 15.66
CA PRO A 28 3.28 -27.55 14.84
C PRO A 28 3.62 -27.97 13.40
N LEU A 29 2.87 -27.45 12.43
CA LEU A 29 3.23 -27.59 11.03
C LEU A 29 4.58 -26.88 10.86
N ALA A 30 5.62 -27.64 10.54
CA ALA A 30 6.95 -27.10 10.26
C ALA A 30 7.39 -27.56 8.86
N GLY A 31 8.07 -26.68 8.12
CA GLY A 31 8.57 -26.96 6.77
C GLY A 31 7.54 -26.76 5.66
N GLU A 32 7.64 -27.57 4.60
CA GLU A 32 6.89 -27.44 3.34
C GLU A 32 5.36 -27.32 3.48
N PRO A 33 4.66 -28.04 4.38
CA PRO A 33 3.21 -27.90 4.53
C PRO A 33 2.80 -26.52 5.07
N LEU A 34 3.61 -25.92 5.93
CA LEU A 34 3.38 -24.55 6.42
C LEU A 34 3.71 -23.53 5.34
N LYS A 35 4.75 -23.77 4.54
CA LYS A 35 5.10 -22.94 3.38
C LYS A 35 3.97 -22.98 2.34
N LEU A 36 3.52 -24.16 1.94
CA LEU A 36 2.39 -24.32 1.01
C LEU A 36 1.10 -23.72 1.56
N TYR A 37 0.82 -23.87 2.86
CA TYR A 37 -0.33 -23.22 3.49
C TYR A 37 -0.22 -21.69 3.48
N ARG A 38 0.97 -21.15 3.71
CA ARG A 38 1.25 -19.70 3.59
C ARG A 38 1.16 -19.24 2.15
N ASP A 39 1.70 -19.98 1.18
CA ASP A 39 1.63 -19.66 -0.25
C ASP A 39 0.18 -19.71 -0.76
N LEU A 40 -0.65 -20.65 -0.25
CA LEU A 40 -2.08 -20.73 -0.55
C LEU A 40 -2.91 -19.62 0.15
N LEU A 41 -2.37 -19.01 1.19
CA LEU A 41 -2.98 -17.89 1.91
C LEU A 41 -2.37 -16.54 1.51
N LYS A 42 -1.25 -16.53 0.77
CA LYS A 42 -0.64 -15.33 0.23
C LYS A 42 -1.67 -14.75 -0.73
N ARG A 43 -2.20 -13.60 -0.34
CA ARG A 43 -3.11 -12.84 -1.17
C ARG A 43 -2.25 -11.94 -2.02
N ASP A 44 -2.13 -12.28 -3.29
CA ASP A 44 -1.52 -11.38 -4.24
C ASP A 44 -2.46 -10.20 -4.47
N PRO A 45 -1.92 -9.01 -4.78
CA PRO A 45 -2.70 -7.88 -5.24
C PRO A 45 -3.58 -8.27 -6.45
N PRO A 46 -4.71 -7.58 -6.67
CA PRO A 46 -5.50 -7.70 -7.89
C PRO A 46 -4.63 -7.55 -9.15
N SER A 47 -5.05 -8.17 -10.25
CA SER A 47 -4.35 -8.01 -11.53
C SER A 47 -4.44 -6.58 -12.03
N ALA A 48 -3.31 -6.04 -12.48
CA ALA A 48 -3.20 -4.66 -12.95
C ALA A 48 -4.16 -4.34 -14.09
N LEU A 49 -4.76 -3.16 -14.01
CA LEU A 49 -5.50 -2.53 -15.09
C LEU A 49 -4.54 -2.14 -16.23
N PRO A 50 -5.00 -2.15 -17.49
CA PRO A 50 -4.21 -1.66 -18.60
C PRO A 50 -3.95 -0.14 -18.46
N GLN A 51 -2.78 0.30 -18.92
CA GLN A 51 -2.46 1.72 -19.03
C GLN A 51 -3.48 2.44 -19.91
N SER A 52 -4.00 3.57 -19.42
CA SER A 52 -5.01 4.38 -20.12
C SER A 52 -4.71 5.88 -20.12
N ALA A 53 -3.58 6.28 -19.54
CA ALA A 53 -3.17 7.67 -19.45
C ALA A 53 -2.79 8.32 -20.78
N THR A 54 -2.99 9.63 -20.84
CA THR A 54 -2.60 10.47 -21.96
C THR A 54 -1.08 10.60 -22.06
N GLU A 55 -0.57 11.05 -23.22
CA GLU A 55 0.87 11.31 -23.39
C GLU A 55 1.40 12.34 -22.38
N GLU A 56 0.60 13.34 -22.03
CA GLU A 56 0.99 14.38 -21.07
C GLU A 56 1.07 13.84 -19.63
N GLU A 57 0.07 13.06 -19.20
CA GLU A 57 0.08 12.41 -17.88
C GLU A 57 1.24 11.41 -17.74
N LEU A 58 1.58 10.70 -18.83
CA LEU A 58 2.75 9.80 -18.85
C LEU A 58 4.06 10.58 -18.81
N ARG A 59 4.14 11.71 -19.52
CA ARG A 59 5.35 12.55 -19.61
C ARG A 59 5.77 13.07 -18.24
N TRP A 60 4.81 13.44 -17.39
CA TRP A 60 5.09 14.01 -16.07
C TRP A 60 4.98 13.02 -14.91
N GLN A 61 4.72 11.74 -15.19
CA GLN A 61 4.62 10.69 -14.17
C GLN A 61 5.92 10.64 -13.35
N PRO A 62 5.86 10.73 -12.01
CA PRO A 62 7.04 10.58 -11.15
C PRO A 62 7.72 9.22 -11.35
N SER A 63 9.05 9.23 -11.34
CA SER A 63 9.81 7.97 -11.30
C SER A 63 10.18 7.65 -9.87
N LEU A 64 9.88 6.43 -9.45
CA LEU A 64 10.00 5.99 -8.07
C LEU A 64 11.25 5.16 -7.84
N ASP A 65 11.84 5.34 -6.67
CA ASP A 65 12.51 4.26 -5.98
C ASP A 65 11.80 4.00 -4.64
N PHE A 66 12.14 2.89 -4.00
CA PHE A 66 11.52 2.48 -2.74
C PHE A 66 12.66 2.07 -1.82
N ASP A 67 12.77 2.71 -0.66
CA ASP A 67 13.71 2.25 0.36
C ASP A 67 13.35 0.81 0.76
N THR A 68 14.32 0.01 1.19
CA THR A 68 14.13 -1.44 1.50
C THR A 68 13.15 -1.74 2.66
N ASP A 69 12.56 -0.73 3.27
CA ASP A 69 11.75 -0.82 4.49
C ASP A 69 10.23 -0.82 4.26
N GLY A 70 9.76 -0.59 3.03
CA GLY A 70 8.34 -0.58 2.68
C GLY A 70 7.95 -1.50 1.53
N CYS A 71 6.63 -1.60 1.32
CA CYS A 71 6.03 -2.28 0.17
C CYS A 71 6.37 -1.59 -1.15
N TYR A 72 6.22 -2.32 -2.25
CA TYR A 72 5.99 -1.68 -3.55
C TYR A 72 4.53 -1.25 -3.68
N ASN A 73 4.25 -0.24 -4.50
CA ASN A 73 2.87 0.08 -4.82
C ASN A 73 2.28 -1.04 -5.71
N THR A 74 0.98 -1.29 -5.60
CA THR A 74 0.29 -2.38 -6.30
C THR A 74 -1.09 -1.93 -6.82
N PRO A 75 -1.77 -2.71 -7.69
CA PRO A 75 -3.11 -2.39 -8.13
C PRO A 75 -4.10 -2.43 -6.97
N ALA A 76 -4.84 -1.35 -6.77
CA ALA A 76 -5.91 -1.29 -5.78
C ALA A 76 -7.18 -2.03 -6.23
N ILE A 77 -7.35 -2.28 -7.53
CA ILE A 77 -8.53 -2.93 -8.10
C ILE A 77 -8.22 -3.59 -9.45
N ASP A 78 -8.86 -4.72 -9.75
CA ASP A 78 -8.78 -5.36 -11.08
C ASP A 78 -9.94 -4.98 -12.01
N ALA A 79 -9.87 -5.45 -13.26
CA ALA A 79 -10.89 -5.20 -14.29
C ALA A 79 -12.26 -5.85 -13.99
N ASN A 80 -12.33 -6.78 -13.03
CA ASN A 80 -13.57 -7.41 -12.59
C ASN A 80 -14.20 -6.68 -11.39
N GLY A 81 -13.51 -5.67 -10.85
CA GLY A 81 -13.95 -4.92 -9.67
C GLY A 81 -13.56 -5.56 -8.34
N ASN A 82 -12.61 -6.51 -8.33
CA ASN A 82 -12.05 -7.01 -7.08
C ASN A 82 -11.07 -5.97 -6.53
N VAL A 83 -11.39 -5.40 -5.36
CA VAL A 83 -10.54 -4.43 -4.65
C VAL A 83 -9.49 -5.18 -3.83
N ALA A 84 -8.29 -4.62 -3.74
CA ALA A 84 -7.18 -5.16 -2.97
C ALA A 84 -7.54 -5.27 -1.48
N GLU A 85 -7.35 -6.46 -0.91
CA GLU A 85 -7.66 -6.74 0.50
C GLU A 85 -6.60 -6.19 1.47
N GLY A 86 -5.45 -5.75 0.94
CA GLY A 86 -4.30 -5.30 1.72
C GLY A 86 -3.69 -6.40 2.60
N LEU A 87 -2.71 -6.01 3.41
CA LEU A 87 -2.01 -6.88 4.34
C LEU A 87 -2.21 -6.45 5.79
N ASP A 88 -2.03 -7.41 6.72
CA ASP A 88 -2.00 -7.05 8.15
C ASP A 88 -0.70 -6.30 8.44
N HIS A 89 -0.79 -5.30 9.32
CA HIS A 89 0.34 -4.47 9.75
C HIS A 89 0.85 -4.87 11.15
N ASN A 90 0.14 -5.77 11.84
CA ASN A 90 0.59 -6.29 13.12
C ASN A 90 1.61 -7.42 12.96
N TYR A 91 2.63 -7.44 13.83
CA TYR A 91 3.66 -8.48 13.92
C TYR A 91 4.44 -8.73 12.63
N THR A 92 4.57 -7.71 11.80
CA THR A 92 5.24 -7.77 10.49
C THR A 92 6.20 -6.58 10.32
N GLY A 93 7.15 -6.68 9.39
CA GLY A 93 7.96 -5.57 8.89
C GLY A 93 7.24 -4.82 7.77
N GLY A 94 7.71 -3.61 7.44
CA GLY A 94 7.09 -2.79 6.40
C GLY A 94 7.17 -3.42 5.01
N ALA A 95 8.29 -4.07 4.68
CA ALA A 95 8.50 -4.76 3.39
C ALA A 95 8.07 -6.23 3.36
N ASP A 96 7.69 -6.82 4.50
CA ASP A 96 7.34 -8.24 4.57
C ASP A 96 6.11 -8.54 3.70
N ASP A 97 6.19 -9.56 2.85
CA ASP A 97 5.10 -10.07 2.00
C ASP A 97 4.54 -9.11 0.93
N CYS A 98 5.15 -7.94 0.69
CA CYS A 98 4.67 -6.93 -0.29
C CYS A 98 5.78 -6.23 -1.10
N ARG A 99 6.97 -6.83 -1.18
CA ARG A 99 8.13 -6.27 -1.88
C ARG A 99 8.76 -7.26 -2.86
N ASP A 100 7.99 -8.23 -3.35
CA ASP A 100 8.52 -9.18 -4.33
C ASP A 100 8.66 -8.49 -5.70
N GLU A 101 9.60 -8.97 -6.53
CA GLU A 101 9.76 -8.44 -7.88
C GLU A 101 8.46 -8.52 -8.71
N SER A 102 7.62 -9.53 -8.45
CA SER A 102 6.32 -9.71 -9.08
C SER A 102 5.35 -8.55 -8.81
N ASP A 103 5.51 -7.84 -7.69
CA ASP A 103 4.66 -6.71 -7.33
C ASP A 103 4.99 -5.48 -8.21
N LEU A 104 6.24 -5.37 -8.68
CA LEU A 104 6.63 -4.38 -9.70
C LEU A 104 6.18 -4.78 -11.11
N ASP A 105 6.06 -6.08 -11.40
CA ASP A 105 5.52 -6.58 -12.67
C ASP A 105 3.99 -6.42 -12.75
N ASN A 106 3.30 -6.49 -11.61
CA ASN A 106 1.87 -6.25 -11.46
C ASN A 106 1.64 -4.93 -10.73
N ASN A 107 1.74 -3.80 -11.44
CA ASN A 107 1.74 -2.48 -10.83
C ASN A 107 0.77 -1.52 -11.54
N ASN A 108 0.03 -0.72 -10.78
CA ASN A 108 -0.69 0.43 -11.28
C ASN A 108 -0.35 1.70 -10.51
N VAL A 109 -0.40 2.81 -11.24
CA VAL A 109 -0.47 4.17 -10.71
C VAL A 109 -1.77 4.78 -11.22
N TYR A 110 -2.41 5.63 -10.44
CA TYR A 110 -3.66 6.29 -10.83
C TYR A 110 -3.42 7.78 -10.98
N VAL A 111 -4.05 8.44 -11.96
CA VAL A 111 -3.92 9.89 -12.14
C VAL A 111 -5.26 10.57 -12.36
N ARG A 112 -5.42 11.74 -11.75
CA ARG A 112 -6.48 12.68 -12.08
C ARG A 112 -5.89 14.05 -12.35
N THR A 113 -6.34 14.67 -13.44
CA THR A 113 -5.82 15.94 -13.94
C THR A 113 -6.84 17.06 -13.76
N ARG A 114 -6.38 18.25 -13.37
CA ARG A 114 -7.16 19.50 -13.37
C ARG A 114 -6.37 20.59 -14.07
N CYS A 115 -6.95 21.21 -15.08
CA CYS A 115 -6.32 22.33 -15.79
C CYS A 115 -7.18 23.59 -15.70
N ASN A 116 -6.58 24.73 -15.42
CA ASN A 116 -7.20 26.07 -15.49
C ASN A 116 -6.10 27.13 -15.43
N ASN A 117 -6.39 28.34 -15.94
CA ASN A 117 -5.52 29.51 -15.81
C ASN A 117 -4.06 29.28 -16.29
N GLY A 118 -3.86 28.50 -17.35
CA GLY A 118 -2.55 28.18 -17.92
C GLY A 118 -1.77 27.09 -17.18
N TRP A 119 -2.37 26.52 -16.13
CA TRP A 119 -1.82 25.43 -15.34
C TRP A 119 -2.55 24.11 -15.64
N CYS A 120 -1.83 23.01 -15.49
CA CYS A 120 -2.37 21.66 -15.34
C CYS A 120 -1.72 21.02 -14.11
N ALA A 121 -2.54 20.53 -13.19
CA ALA A 121 -2.12 19.73 -12.05
C ALA A 121 -2.46 18.27 -12.34
N HIS A 122 -1.45 17.39 -12.34
CA HIS A 122 -1.64 15.95 -12.37
C HIS A 122 -1.36 15.41 -10.97
N LEU A 123 -2.39 14.85 -10.32
CA LEU A 123 -2.24 14.18 -9.03
C LEU A 123 -2.14 12.68 -9.30
N TYR A 124 -0.98 12.11 -8.98
CA TYR A 124 -0.70 10.68 -9.08
C TYR A 124 -0.93 10.04 -7.72
N ASP A 125 -1.63 8.91 -7.67
CA ASP A 125 -1.98 8.20 -6.44
C ASP A 125 -1.46 6.77 -6.52
N TYR A 126 -0.89 6.30 -5.42
CA TYR A 126 -0.15 5.05 -5.30
C TYR A 126 -0.71 4.26 -4.11
N TYR A 127 -1.22 3.07 -4.38
CA TYR A 127 -1.72 2.18 -3.34
C TYR A 127 -0.64 1.23 -2.85
N PHE A 128 -0.51 1.08 -1.54
CA PHE A 128 0.30 0.05 -0.91
C PHE A 128 -0.58 -0.81 0.00
N GLU A 129 -0.24 -2.08 0.15
CA GLU A 129 -1.11 -3.03 0.83
C GLU A 129 -1.19 -2.83 2.35
N LYS A 130 -0.18 -2.20 2.94
CA LYS A 130 -0.10 -1.85 4.36
C LYS A 130 0.92 -0.73 4.57
N ASP A 131 0.77 -0.07 5.71
CA ASP A 131 1.79 0.77 6.31
C ASP A 131 2.04 0.29 7.73
N VAL A 132 3.30 0.00 8.06
CA VAL A 132 3.71 -0.47 9.38
C VAL A 132 4.43 0.66 10.08
N ALA A 133 3.90 1.20 11.18
CA ALA A 133 4.57 2.23 11.98
C ALA A 133 5.62 1.63 12.92
N VAL A 134 5.28 0.57 13.66
CA VAL A 134 6.19 -0.13 14.57
C VAL A 134 6.35 -1.58 14.16
N GLN A 135 7.55 -1.95 13.72
CA GLN A 135 7.80 -3.27 13.15
C GLN A 135 7.73 -4.41 14.18
N HIS A 136 7.22 -5.57 13.75
CA HIS A 136 7.25 -6.85 14.45
C HIS A 136 6.55 -6.89 15.84
N VAL A 137 5.65 -5.95 16.11
CA VAL A 137 4.86 -5.87 17.35
C VAL A 137 3.37 -5.62 17.03
N ILE A 138 2.52 -5.51 18.06
CA ILE A 138 1.20 -4.90 17.86
C ILE A 138 1.43 -3.45 17.44
N ASP A 139 1.07 -3.15 16.20
CA ASP A 139 1.37 -1.88 15.60
C ASP A 139 0.16 -0.95 15.77
N VAL A 140 0.23 -0.12 16.80
CA VAL A 140 -0.84 0.85 17.13
C VAL A 140 -0.82 2.08 16.24
N GLY A 141 0.23 2.28 15.45
CA GLY A 141 0.42 3.47 14.62
C GLY A 141 0.27 3.23 13.12
N GLY A 142 0.44 2.00 12.64
CA GLY A 142 0.24 1.67 11.23
C GLY A 142 -1.19 1.25 10.91
N HIS A 143 -1.38 0.82 9.67
CA HIS A 143 -2.68 0.44 9.14
C HIS A 143 -2.57 -0.53 7.97
N ARG A 144 -3.61 -1.34 7.80
CA ARG A 144 -3.88 -2.03 6.54
C ARG A 144 -4.27 -0.99 5.50
N HIS A 145 -3.78 -1.19 4.28
CA HIS A 145 -3.86 -0.24 3.16
C HIS A 145 -3.05 1.02 3.40
N ASP A 146 -2.53 1.58 2.32
CA ASP A 146 -1.92 2.90 2.32
C ASP A 146 -2.16 3.55 0.95
N TRP A 147 -2.28 4.87 0.95
CA TRP A 147 -2.48 5.68 -0.24
C TRP A 147 -1.61 6.92 -0.11
N GLU A 148 -0.56 6.97 -0.91
CA GLU A 148 0.32 8.14 -1.00
C GLU A 148 0.21 8.76 -2.39
N HIS A 149 0.46 10.05 -2.49
CA HIS A 149 0.20 10.81 -3.69
C HIS A 149 1.28 11.85 -3.98
N ILE A 150 1.51 12.07 -5.27
CA ILE A 150 2.47 13.03 -5.77
C ILE A 150 1.73 13.94 -6.74
N ALA A 151 1.77 15.25 -6.49
CA ALA A 151 1.24 16.23 -7.43
C ALA A 151 2.37 16.81 -8.28
N VAL A 152 2.12 16.98 -9.57
CA VAL A 152 2.99 17.78 -10.44
C VAL A 152 2.17 18.89 -11.09
N PHE A 153 2.68 20.11 -11.06
CA PHE A 153 2.04 21.28 -11.64
C PHE A 153 2.85 21.77 -12.83
N VAL A 154 2.19 21.78 -13.98
CA VAL A 154 2.75 22.13 -15.28
C VAL A 154 2.16 23.48 -15.70
N GLN A 155 3.00 24.39 -16.16
CA GLN A 155 2.59 25.68 -16.71
C GLN A 155 3.24 25.90 -18.06
N ASP A 156 2.45 26.27 -19.06
CA ASP A 156 2.92 26.57 -20.42
C ASP A 156 3.79 25.46 -21.02
N GLY A 157 3.40 24.19 -20.77
CA GLY A 157 4.07 23.01 -21.30
C GLY A 157 5.38 22.60 -20.61
N ALA A 158 5.67 23.17 -19.43
CA ALA A 158 6.82 22.80 -18.61
C ALA A 158 6.41 22.51 -17.17
N LEU A 159 6.98 21.45 -16.58
CA LEU A 159 6.88 21.18 -15.15
C LEU A 159 7.45 22.36 -14.35
N ARG A 160 6.75 22.80 -13.30
CA ARG A 160 7.16 23.94 -12.45
C ARG A 160 7.24 23.59 -10.97
N VAL A 161 6.31 22.80 -10.46
CA VAL A 161 6.20 22.47 -9.04
C VAL A 161 5.90 21.00 -8.89
N VAL A 162 6.53 20.38 -7.89
CA VAL A 162 6.30 18.99 -7.51
C VAL A 162 5.99 18.96 -6.03
N ALA A 163 5.02 18.17 -5.63
CA ALA A 163 4.62 17.97 -4.24
C ALA A 163 4.57 16.48 -3.93
N ALA A 164 5.28 16.05 -2.90
CA ALA A 164 5.32 14.66 -2.44
C ALA A 164 4.60 14.56 -1.08
N SER A 165 3.61 13.67 -0.97
CA SER A 165 2.85 13.52 0.28
C SER A 165 3.69 12.94 1.41
N ALA A 166 3.45 13.46 2.61
CA ALA A 166 4.01 12.96 3.85
C ALA A 166 3.04 13.24 5.01
N HIS A 167 2.52 12.18 5.63
CA HIS A 167 1.70 12.23 6.86
C HIS A 167 0.50 13.19 6.79
N GLY A 168 -0.18 13.24 5.64
CA GLY A 168 -1.37 14.07 5.43
C GLY A 168 -1.11 15.52 5.00
N ASP A 169 0.15 15.87 4.72
CA ASP A 169 0.57 17.12 4.09
C ASP A 169 1.52 16.81 2.91
N TYR A 170 2.17 17.83 2.33
CA TYR A 170 3.12 17.69 1.23
C TYR A 170 4.44 18.44 1.47
N ASP A 171 5.58 17.79 1.20
CA ASP A 171 6.81 18.51 0.87
C ASP A 171 6.68 19.01 -0.58
N THR A 172 6.64 20.33 -0.76
CA THR A 172 6.40 20.97 -2.06
C THR A 172 7.59 21.81 -2.47
N LYS A 173 8.10 21.57 -3.69
CA LYS A 173 9.30 22.24 -4.22
C LYS A 173 9.07 22.76 -5.63
N SER A 174 9.74 23.85 -5.96
CA SER A 174 9.91 24.23 -7.37
C SER A 174 10.82 23.19 -8.06
N VAL A 175 10.59 22.95 -9.35
CA VAL A 175 11.25 21.86 -10.11
C VAL A 175 12.78 21.97 -10.10
N GLU A 176 13.32 23.16 -9.90
CA GLU A 176 14.73 23.51 -9.83
C GLU A 176 15.43 22.91 -8.61
N GLU A 177 14.66 22.55 -7.58
CA GLU A 177 15.13 21.89 -6.36
C GLU A 177 14.92 20.37 -6.40
N VAL A 178 14.35 19.85 -7.49
CA VAL A 178 13.96 18.45 -7.65
C VAL A 178 14.94 17.74 -8.58
N ARG A 179 15.41 16.57 -8.16
CA ARG A 179 16.20 15.69 -9.04
C ARG A 179 15.28 15.05 -10.07
N MET A 180 15.73 14.99 -11.32
CA MET A 180 14.93 14.52 -12.45
C MET A 180 15.52 13.26 -13.09
N ASP A 181 14.66 12.36 -13.55
CA ASP A 181 14.93 11.31 -14.54
C ASP A 181 14.27 11.73 -15.86
N GLY A 182 15.01 12.41 -16.75
CA GLY A 182 14.39 13.06 -17.91
C GLY A 182 13.38 14.13 -17.50
N ASP A 183 12.12 13.96 -17.91
CA ASP A 183 11.00 14.85 -17.54
C ASP A 183 10.29 14.40 -16.23
N HIS A 184 10.77 13.32 -15.58
CA HIS A 184 10.12 12.70 -14.44
C HIS A 184 10.78 13.11 -13.12
N PRO A 185 10.04 13.66 -12.13
CA PRO A 185 10.62 13.91 -10.82
C PRO A 185 10.97 12.59 -10.13
N LYS A 186 12.15 12.54 -9.51
CA LYS A 186 12.63 11.39 -8.75
C LYS A 186 12.12 11.47 -7.32
N ILE A 187 11.27 10.51 -6.94
CA ILE A 187 10.63 10.45 -5.63
C ILE A 187 10.91 9.08 -5.01
N VAL A 188 11.10 9.02 -3.70
CA VAL A 188 11.35 7.78 -2.96
C VAL A 188 10.21 7.53 -1.96
N TYR A 189 9.62 6.34 -1.99
CA TYR A 189 8.76 5.86 -0.90
C TYR A 189 9.64 5.26 0.19
N HIS A 190 9.46 5.70 1.43
CA HIS A 190 10.35 5.31 2.52
C HIS A 190 9.63 5.30 3.86
N LYS A 191 10.23 4.60 4.82
CA LYS A 191 9.90 4.71 6.23
C LYS A 191 10.40 6.04 6.81
N ASP A 192 9.49 6.90 7.26
CA ASP A 192 9.88 8.18 7.88
C ASP A 192 10.20 8.03 9.38
N GLY A 193 11.45 7.64 9.65
CA GLY A 193 11.97 7.49 11.00
C GLY A 193 11.14 6.51 11.84
N GLY A 194 10.61 7.01 12.97
CA GLY A 194 9.75 6.22 13.86
C GLY A 194 8.25 6.29 13.55
N SER A 195 7.84 7.02 12.52
CA SER A 195 6.45 7.16 12.06
C SER A 195 6.13 6.15 10.97
N THR A 196 4.96 6.28 10.33
CA THR A 196 4.51 5.64 9.09
C THR A 196 5.41 5.91 7.87
N HIS A 197 5.07 5.34 6.71
CA HIS A 197 5.78 5.63 5.46
C HIS A 197 5.33 6.98 4.88
N ALA A 198 6.11 7.49 3.93
CA ALA A 198 5.83 8.72 3.21
C ALA A 198 6.63 8.78 1.91
N PHE A 199 6.26 9.68 1.00
CA PHE A 199 7.15 10.07 -0.08
C PHE A 199 8.16 11.13 0.37
N ARG A 200 9.36 11.08 -0.22
CA ARG A 200 10.38 12.13 -0.12
C ARG A 200 11.02 12.39 -1.48
N PHE A 201 11.54 13.59 -1.67
CA PHE A 201 12.39 13.86 -2.84
C PHE A 201 13.69 13.06 -2.76
N ALA A 202 14.12 12.54 -3.91
CA ALA A 202 15.39 11.85 -4.01
C ALA A 202 16.58 12.78 -3.75
N ASN A 203 17.65 12.21 -3.19
CA ASN A 203 18.97 12.81 -3.06
C ASN A 203 20.00 12.04 -3.93
N GLU A 204 21.29 12.38 -3.83
CA GLU A 204 22.34 11.75 -4.64
C GLU A 204 22.56 10.26 -4.33
N ALA A 205 22.37 9.84 -3.08
CA ALA A 205 22.56 8.44 -2.68
C ALA A 205 21.51 7.51 -3.28
N ASP A 206 20.31 8.03 -3.55
CA ASP A 206 19.19 7.25 -4.12
C ASP A 206 19.41 6.86 -5.60
N ASP A 207 20.47 7.35 -6.27
CA ASP A 207 20.88 6.75 -7.54
C ASP A 207 21.48 5.33 -7.37
N GLY A 208 21.75 4.92 -6.12
CA GLY A 208 21.97 3.54 -5.72
C GLY A 208 20.65 2.77 -5.56
N ILE A 209 19.91 2.62 -6.67
CA ILE A 209 18.55 2.09 -6.70
C ILE A 209 18.35 0.82 -5.85
N GLU A 210 17.35 0.84 -4.97
CA GLU A 210 17.05 -0.25 -4.03
C GLU A 210 15.90 -1.17 -4.48
N ASN A 211 15.09 -0.76 -5.47
CA ASN A 211 14.03 -1.63 -5.99
C ASN A 211 14.56 -2.78 -6.87
N HIS A 212 13.77 -3.85 -6.95
CA HIS A 212 14.14 -5.09 -7.65
C HIS A 212 14.41 -4.93 -9.16
N LYS A 213 13.91 -3.87 -9.80
CA LYS A 213 14.14 -3.62 -11.23
C LYS A 213 15.46 -2.90 -11.49
N GLY A 214 16.10 -2.33 -10.45
CA GLY A 214 17.39 -1.64 -10.57
C GLY A 214 17.33 -0.38 -11.45
N VAL A 215 16.15 0.22 -11.58
CA VAL A 215 15.89 1.45 -12.36
C VAL A 215 14.96 2.38 -11.58
N TRP A 216 14.99 3.68 -11.90
CA TRP A 216 13.92 4.60 -11.53
C TRP A 216 12.60 4.11 -12.17
N PHE A 217 11.68 3.59 -11.36
CA PHE A 217 10.56 2.77 -11.79
C PHE A 217 9.30 3.61 -12.08
N ARG A 218 8.56 3.21 -13.11
CA ARG A 218 7.23 3.75 -13.45
C ARG A 218 6.29 2.61 -13.80
N GLY A 219 5.17 2.54 -13.09
CA GLY A 219 4.11 1.55 -13.34
C GLY A 219 3.11 1.98 -14.40
N ALA A 220 2.24 1.05 -14.81
CA ALA A 220 1.16 1.33 -15.76
C ALA A 220 0.19 2.37 -15.20
N LEU A 221 0.08 3.50 -15.90
CA LEU A 221 -0.70 4.65 -15.45
C LEU A 221 -2.16 4.61 -15.94
N VAL A 222 -3.09 4.61 -14.99
CA VAL A 222 -4.53 4.58 -15.22
C VAL A 222 -5.09 5.99 -15.02
N ASN A 223 -5.61 6.57 -16.09
CA ASN A 223 -6.28 7.88 -16.01
C ASN A 223 -7.67 7.73 -15.36
N TRP A 224 -8.07 8.75 -14.61
CA TRP A 224 -9.38 8.89 -13.96
C TRP A 224 -10.59 8.51 -14.83
N ASP A 225 -10.58 8.85 -16.12
CA ASP A 225 -11.64 8.52 -17.07
C ASP A 225 -11.35 7.26 -17.90
N GLY A 226 -10.19 6.63 -17.68
CA GLY A 226 -9.71 5.44 -18.37
C GLY A 226 -9.90 4.12 -17.62
N PHE A 227 -10.63 4.13 -16.49
CA PHE A 227 -11.00 2.90 -15.77
C PHE A 227 -12.00 2.05 -16.59
N PRO A 228 -11.84 0.71 -16.63
CA PRO A 228 -12.78 -0.14 -17.36
C PRO A 228 -14.11 -0.31 -16.61
N GLY A 229 -15.23 -0.22 -17.33
CA GLY A 229 -16.56 -0.49 -16.79
C GLY A 229 -16.90 0.37 -15.58
N SER A 230 -17.33 -0.25 -14.48
CA SER A 230 -17.67 0.42 -13.22
C SER A 230 -16.56 0.39 -12.17
N THR A 231 -15.32 0.02 -12.54
CA THR A 231 -14.23 -0.19 -11.58
C THR A 231 -13.85 1.08 -10.83
N ARG A 232 -13.87 2.24 -11.49
CA ARG A 232 -13.68 3.54 -10.81
C ARG A 232 -14.70 3.75 -9.70
N ASP A 233 -15.97 3.54 -9.99
CA ASP A 233 -17.04 3.77 -9.02
C ASP A 233 -16.91 2.80 -7.83
N ILE A 234 -16.50 1.55 -8.09
CA ILE A 234 -16.22 0.58 -7.01
C ILE A 234 -15.06 1.07 -6.14
N LEU A 235 -13.94 1.47 -6.77
CA LEU A 235 -12.75 1.92 -6.06
C LEU A 235 -13.01 3.18 -5.21
N VAL A 236 -13.67 4.18 -5.80
CA VAL A 236 -14.00 5.46 -5.15
C VAL A 236 -14.90 5.27 -3.92
N ASN A 237 -15.80 4.28 -3.97
CA ASN A 237 -16.73 3.99 -2.88
C ASN A 237 -16.19 2.94 -1.88
N HIS A 238 -15.00 2.38 -2.11
CA HIS A 238 -14.41 1.41 -1.19
C HIS A 238 -13.86 2.09 0.07
N ASP A 239 -14.04 1.45 1.22
CA ASP A 239 -13.52 1.91 2.50
C ASP A 239 -12.15 1.29 2.75
N PHE A 240 -11.09 2.08 2.57
CA PHE A 240 -9.70 1.69 2.86
C PHE A 240 -9.29 1.95 4.32
N GLY A 241 -10.26 2.18 5.21
CA GLY A 241 -10.00 2.43 6.62
C GLY A 241 -9.29 3.77 6.83
N SER A 242 -8.05 3.73 7.28
CA SER A 242 -7.26 4.93 7.58
C SER A 242 -6.64 5.55 6.32
N ALA A 243 -6.46 4.77 5.26
CA ALA A 243 -5.87 5.23 4.01
C ALA A 243 -6.89 5.98 3.16
N SER A 244 -6.45 7.02 2.45
CA SER A 244 -7.34 7.98 1.78
C SER A 244 -6.98 8.12 0.30
N PHE A 245 -7.83 7.56 -0.57
CA PHE A 245 -7.71 7.74 -2.02
C PHE A 245 -7.90 9.22 -2.40
N ALA A 246 -6.85 9.87 -2.87
CA ALA A 246 -6.80 11.32 -3.08
C ALA A 246 -7.61 11.78 -4.29
N LEU A 247 -7.77 10.92 -5.29
CA LEU A 247 -8.38 11.30 -6.57
C LEU A 247 -9.90 11.43 -6.52
N LYS A 248 -10.58 10.96 -5.47
CA LYS A 248 -12.05 11.06 -5.35
C LYS A 248 -12.52 12.49 -5.16
N ASP A 249 -13.74 12.80 -5.60
CA ASP A 249 -14.29 14.17 -5.62
C ASP A 249 -14.19 14.89 -4.27
N ASP A 250 -14.50 14.19 -3.18
CA ASP A 250 -14.48 14.75 -1.82
C ASP A 250 -13.06 15.14 -1.34
N ASN A 251 -12.02 14.55 -1.94
CA ASN A 251 -10.62 14.75 -1.55
C ASN A 251 -9.84 15.61 -2.55
N PHE A 252 -10.10 15.45 -3.84
CA PHE A 252 -9.24 15.92 -4.92
C PHE A 252 -8.93 17.42 -4.84
N LYS A 253 -9.95 18.24 -4.57
CA LYS A 253 -9.77 19.68 -4.38
C LYS A 253 -8.84 19.99 -3.21
N ALA A 254 -9.09 19.38 -2.05
CA ALA A 254 -8.32 19.64 -0.83
C ALA A 254 -6.86 19.21 -1.00
N GLN A 255 -6.65 18.07 -1.65
CA GLN A 255 -5.31 17.55 -1.94
C GLN A 255 -4.52 18.49 -2.84
N LEU A 256 -5.13 19.04 -3.90
CA LEU A 256 -4.50 20.06 -4.74
C LEU A 256 -4.23 21.38 -3.98
N ASP A 257 -5.10 21.75 -3.03
CA ASP A 257 -4.90 22.93 -2.18
C ASP A 257 -3.69 22.78 -1.24
N TYR A 258 -3.48 21.59 -0.66
CA TYR A 258 -2.28 21.29 0.14
C TYR A 258 -1.04 21.23 -0.74
N ALA A 259 -1.10 20.46 -1.83
CA ALA A 259 0.03 20.19 -2.71
C ALA A 259 0.60 21.44 -3.39
N ARG A 260 -0.22 22.46 -3.70
CA ARG A 260 0.29 23.65 -4.38
C ARG A 260 1.14 24.57 -3.51
N ASN A 261 0.96 24.53 -2.18
CA ASN A 261 1.70 25.29 -1.16
C ASN A 261 2.12 26.72 -1.59
N ASP A 262 1.17 27.51 -2.11
CA ASP A 262 1.36 28.87 -2.67
C ASP A 262 2.33 29.03 -3.86
N LEU A 263 2.94 27.96 -4.35
CA LEU A 263 3.89 27.97 -5.49
C LEU A 263 3.21 27.91 -6.87
N VAL A 264 1.88 27.79 -6.92
CA VAL A 264 1.10 27.64 -8.15
C VAL A 264 0.11 28.82 -8.28
N PRO A 265 0.61 30.05 -8.50
CA PRO A 265 -0.23 31.25 -8.47
C PRO A 265 -1.27 31.23 -9.58
N GLY A 266 -2.52 31.56 -9.21
CA GLY A 266 -3.65 31.66 -10.13
C GLY A 266 -4.33 30.33 -10.46
N PHE A 267 -3.77 29.18 -10.07
CA PHE A 267 -4.46 27.90 -10.19
C PHE A 267 -5.63 27.82 -9.20
N ASP A 268 -6.80 27.40 -9.67
CA ASP A 268 -7.97 27.13 -8.84
C ASP A 268 -8.15 25.62 -8.67
N SER A 269 -7.90 25.12 -7.47
CA SER A 269 -8.02 23.70 -7.15
C SER A 269 -9.43 23.16 -7.28
N GLY A 270 -10.47 23.98 -7.47
CA GLY A 270 -11.89 23.56 -7.53
C GLY A 270 -12.56 23.73 -8.89
N VAL A 271 -11.86 24.20 -9.92
CA VAL A 271 -12.44 24.53 -11.23
C VAL A 271 -11.67 23.83 -12.34
N ASP A 272 -12.38 23.18 -13.27
CA ASP A 272 -11.81 22.69 -14.52
C ASP A 272 -11.97 23.76 -15.62
N ALA A 273 -11.12 23.74 -16.66
CA ALA A 273 -11.06 24.73 -17.74
C ALA A 273 -12.37 24.91 -18.52
#